data_AF-A0A958MKM8-F1
#
_entry.id   AF-A0A958MKM8-F1
#
_cell.length_a   1.000
_cell.length_b   1.000
_cell.length_c   1.000
_cell.angle_alpha   90.00
_cell.angle_beta   90.00
_cell.angle_gamma   90.00
#
_symmetry.space_group_name_H-M   'P 1'
#
loop_
_entity.id
_entity.type
_entity.pdbx_description
1 polymer ?
#
loop_
_entity_poly.entity_id
_entity_poly.type
_entity_poly.pdbx_seq_one_letter_code
_entity_poly.pdbx_strand_id
1 'polypeptide(L)'
;NDDDVMLLSHSVTPEIDSVAQLKRYALEKGVNDSKWNLVTGDRKQIYDLARKSYLVVKTDDSEDYGMVHTENFALIDKDKQIRGIYNGVSPTSIDSLLQDIKRLKKEYQ
;
A
#
# COMPACT_ATOMS: atom_id res chain seq x y z
N ASN A 1 -12.41 7.97 -10.74
CA ASN A 1 -11.33 8.14 -11.72
C ASN A 1 -10.71 9.51 -11.45
N ASP A 2 -9.66 9.55 -10.63
CA ASP A 2 -9.02 10.79 -10.13
C ASP A 2 -7.53 10.72 -10.49
N ASP A 3 -7.00 11.74 -11.15
CA ASP A 3 -5.62 11.77 -11.65
C ASP A 3 -4.58 12.13 -10.59
N ASP A 4 -5.01 12.69 -9.46
CA ASP A 4 -4.12 13.04 -8.35
C ASP A 4 -3.88 11.87 -7.39
N VAL A 5 -4.54 10.72 -7.60
CA VAL A 5 -4.52 9.58 -6.68
C VAL A 5 -4.01 8.33 -7.40
N MET A 6 -3.03 7.68 -6.78
CA MET A 6 -2.46 6.41 -7.21
C MET A 6 -2.54 5.37 -6.09
N LEU A 7 -2.57 4.10 -6.47
CA LEU A 7 -2.52 2.95 -5.59
C LEU A 7 -1.23 2.17 -5.83
N LEU A 8 -0.62 1.70 -4.75
CA LEU A 8 0.60 0.92 -4.79
C LEU A 8 0.48 -0.25 -3.81
N SER A 9 0.67 -1.47 -4.29
CA SER A 9 0.66 -2.68 -3.47
C SER A 9 1.99 -3.40 -3.60
N HIS A 10 2.69 -3.56 -2.49
CA HIS A 10 3.92 -4.35 -2.44
C HIS A 10 3.57 -5.82 -2.14
N SER A 11 4.14 -6.75 -2.89
CA SER A 11 4.06 -8.17 -2.56
C SER A 11 4.72 -8.44 -1.20
N VAL A 12 4.10 -9.34 -0.43
CA VAL A 12 4.62 -9.82 0.86
C VAL A 12 5.44 -11.11 0.72
N THR A 13 5.42 -11.71 -0.48
CA THR A 13 6.12 -12.95 -0.86
C THR A 13 6.86 -12.76 -2.19
N PRO A 14 7.82 -11.82 -2.26
CA PRO A 14 8.46 -11.45 -3.53
C PRO A 14 9.25 -12.59 -4.19
N GLU A 15 9.66 -13.61 -3.43
CA GLU A 15 10.30 -14.82 -3.95
C GLU A 15 9.39 -15.68 -4.84
N ILE A 16 8.06 -15.55 -4.68
CA ILE A 16 7.04 -16.22 -5.51
C ILE A 16 6.46 -15.21 -6.52
N ASP A 17 6.21 -13.99 -6.07
CA ASP A 17 5.52 -12.95 -6.83
C ASP A 17 6.46 -12.21 -7.77
N SER A 18 6.91 -12.90 -8.82
CA SER A 18 7.63 -12.27 -9.93
C SER A 18 6.77 -11.23 -10.65
N VAL A 19 7.40 -10.31 -11.39
CA VAL A 19 6.69 -9.30 -12.22
C VAL A 19 5.67 -9.95 -13.15
N ALA A 20 6.02 -11.08 -13.77
CA ALA A 20 5.11 -11.81 -14.65
C ALA A 20 3.91 -12.40 -13.89
N GLN A 21 4.14 -12.94 -12.68
CA GLN A 21 3.09 -13.47 -11.82
C GLN A 21 2.14 -12.36 -11.35
N LEU A 22 2.68 -11.22 -10.91
CA LEU A 22 1.90 -10.04 -10.54
C LEU A 22 1.10 -9.49 -11.72
N LYS A 23 1.66 -9.46 -12.94
CA LYS A 23 0.91 -9.02 -14.13
C LYS A 23 -0.26 -9.95 -14.44
N ARG A 24 -0.07 -11.28 -14.34
CA ARG A 24 -1.17 -12.25 -14.51
C ARG A 24 -2.27 -12.01 -13.48
N TYR A 25 -1.88 -11.86 -12.21
CA TYR A 25 -2.82 -11.58 -11.12
C TYR A 25 -3.57 -10.26 -11.34
N ALA A 26 -2.87 -9.20 -11.72
CA ALA A 26 -3.45 -7.89 -12.01
C ALA A 26 -4.51 -7.96 -13.13
N LEU A 27 -4.23 -8.70 -14.22
CA LEU A 27 -5.18 -8.90 -15.30
C LEU A 27 -6.41 -9.71 -14.85
N GLU A 28 -6.19 -10.78 -14.08
CA GLU A 28 -7.28 -11.60 -13.54
C GLU A 28 -8.22 -10.80 -12.62
N LYS A 29 -7.67 -9.90 -11.79
CA LYS A 29 -8.43 -9.06 -10.87
C LYS A 29 -8.95 -7.76 -11.48
N GLY A 30 -8.70 -7.51 -12.76
CA GLY A 30 -9.16 -6.29 -13.44
C GLY A 30 -8.48 -5.01 -12.95
N VAL A 31 -7.23 -5.12 -12.49
CA VAL A 31 -6.44 -3.97 -12.03
C VAL A 31 -6.15 -3.04 -13.20
N ASN A 32 -6.43 -1.75 -13.02
CA ASN A 32 -6.01 -0.70 -13.93
C ASN A 32 -4.57 -0.26 -13.60
N ASP A 33 -3.60 -0.69 -14.40
CA ASP A 33 -2.17 -0.43 -14.18
C ASP A 33 -1.74 1.02 -14.41
N SER A 34 -2.60 1.87 -15.00
CA SER A 34 -2.41 3.33 -15.03
C SER A 34 -2.71 4.01 -13.69
N LYS A 35 -3.37 3.30 -12.76
CA LYS A 35 -3.77 3.82 -11.44
C LYS A 35 -3.24 3.01 -10.27
N TRP A 36 -3.07 1.71 -10.46
CA TRP A 36 -2.73 0.77 -9.41
C TRP A 36 -1.58 -0.12 -9.86
N ASN A 37 -0.42 0.07 -9.24
CA ASN A 37 0.76 -0.73 -9.50
C ASN A 37 0.94 -1.79 -8.41
N LEU A 38 1.09 -3.04 -8.84
CA LEU A 38 1.53 -4.15 -7.99
C LEU A 38 3.03 -4.30 -8.19
N VAL A 39 3.80 -4.24 -7.11
CA VAL A 39 5.25 -4.20 -7.16
C VAL A 39 5.85 -5.33 -6.31
N THR A 40 7.03 -5.78 -6.75
CA THR A 40 7.85 -6.81 -6.11
C THR A 40 9.31 -6.33 -6.12
N GLY A 41 10.21 -7.06 -5.47
CA GLY A 41 11.61 -6.66 -5.35
C GLY A 41 12.35 -7.41 -4.26
N ASP A 42 13.46 -6.84 -3.79
CA ASP A 42 14.21 -7.44 -2.69
C ASP A 42 13.37 -7.49 -1.41
N ARG A 43 13.28 -8.69 -0.81
CA ARG A 43 12.45 -8.94 0.39
C ARG A 43 12.83 -8.03 1.54
N LYS A 44 14.14 -7.83 1.77
CA LYS A 44 14.61 -7.00 2.87
C LYS A 44 14.19 -5.54 2.67
N GLN A 45 14.31 -5.00 1.45
CA GLN A 45 13.86 -3.65 1.14
C GLN A 45 12.35 -3.46 1.35
N ILE A 46 11.53 -4.38 0.85
CA ILE A 46 10.06 -4.31 1.03
C ILE A 46 9.70 -4.34 2.52
N TYR A 47 10.34 -5.22 3.29
CA TYR A 47 10.07 -5.39 4.71
C TYR A 47 10.56 -4.21 5.54
N ASP A 48 11.69 -3.61 5.17
CA ASP A 48 12.19 -2.35 5.74
C ASP A 48 11.20 -1.20 5.46
N LEU A 49 10.68 -1.08 4.22
CA LEU A 49 9.68 -0.07 3.87
C LEU A 49 8.40 -0.24 4.71
N ALA A 50 7.87 -1.47 4.80
CA ALA A 50 6.64 -1.74 5.54
C ALA A 50 6.76 -1.42 7.04
N ARG A 51 7.89 -1.78 7.68
CA ARG A 51 8.11 -1.57 9.11
C ARG A 51 8.53 -0.14 9.45
N LYS A 52 9.41 0.48 8.65
CA LYS A 52 10.06 1.76 9.01
C LYS A 52 9.47 2.96 8.29
N SER A 53 9.02 2.80 7.06
CA SER A 53 8.57 3.93 6.22
C SER A 53 7.07 4.10 6.25
N TYR A 54 6.31 3.01 6.16
CA TYR A 54 4.85 3.05 6.18
C TYR A 54 4.24 2.80 7.57
N LEU A 55 5.04 2.34 8.54
CA LEU A 55 4.62 2.02 9.92
C LEU A 55 3.35 1.14 10.01
N VAL A 56 3.08 0.34 8.97
CA VAL A 56 1.85 -0.47 8.85
C VAL A 56 1.95 -1.84 9.55
N VAL A 57 3.08 -2.10 10.21
CA VAL A 57 3.40 -3.36 10.89
C VAL A 57 4.04 -3.05 12.23
N LYS A 58 3.67 -3.81 13.28
CA LYS A 58 4.36 -3.77 14.56
C LYS A 58 5.80 -4.30 14.40
N THR A 59 6.77 -3.55 14.88
CA THR A 59 8.13 -4.03 15.05
C THR A 59 8.19 -4.88 16.30
N ASP A 60 8.19 -6.19 16.12
CA ASP A 60 8.62 -7.10 17.15
C ASP A 60 10.15 -7.17 17.02
N ASP A 61 10.90 -7.07 18.12
CA ASP A 61 12.39 -7.09 18.13
C ASP A 61 12.97 -8.46 17.72
N SER A 62 12.18 -9.34 17.11
CA SER A 62 12.62 -10.62 16.58
C SER A 62 13.26 -10.43 15.20
N GLU A 63 14.46 -10.97 15.02
CA GLU A 63 15.11 -11.15 13.70
C GLU A 63 14.31 -12.06 12.75
N ASP A 64 13.28 -12.73 13.29
CA ASP A 64 12.31 -13.43 12.48
C ASP A 64 11.46 -12.40 11.73
N TYR A 65 11.82 -12.18 10.47
CA TYR A 65 11.03 -11.43 9.51
C TYR A 65 9.75 -12.21 9.18
N GLY A 66 8.92 -12.46 10.20
CA GLY A 66 7.60 -13.07 10.05
C GLY A 66 6.80 -12.34 8.99
N MET A 67 5.90 -13.08 8.32
CA MET A 67 5.12 -12.58 7.20
C MET A 67 4.47 -11.24 7.56
N VAL A 68 4.87 -10.19 6.85
CA VAL A 68 4.24 -8.88 6.97
C VAL A 68 2.91 -8.99 6.24
N HIS A 69 1.81 -9.20 6.96
CA HIS A 69 0.49 -9.08 6.37
C HIS A 69 -0.30 -8.01 7.10
N THR A 70 -0.76 -7.02 6.34
CA THR A 70 -1.58 -5.93 6.83
C THR A 70 -2.72 -5.74 5.85
N GLU A 71 -3.93 -5.64 6.39
CA GLU A 71 -5.13 -5.26 5.64
C GLU A 71 -5.22 -3.74 5.49
N ASN A 72 -4.22 -2.99 5.98
CA ASN A 72 -4.29 -1.55 6.09
C ASN A 72 -3.84 -0.82 4.82
N PHE A 73 -4.55 0.24 4.47
CA PHE A 73 -4.11 1.29 3.56
C PHE A 73 -3.41 2.39 4.35
N ALA A 74 -2.25 2.84 3.87
CA ALA A 74 -1.62 4.08 4.33
C ALA A 74 -1.87 5.19 3.30
N LEU A 75 -2.44 6.32 3.73
CA LEU A 75 -2.56 7.52 2.91
C LEU A 75 -1.26 8.30 2.99
N ILE A 76 -0.56 8.44 1.86
CA ILE A 76 0.69 9.18 1.74
C ILE A 76 0.45 10.43 0.90
N ASP A 77 0.92 11.59 1.35
CA ASP A 77 0.80 12.86 0.61
C ASP A 77 1.99 13.13 -0.33
N LYS A 78 1.95 14.29 -1.02
CA LYS A 78 2.97 14.69 -2.01
C LYS A 78 4.34 14.95 -1.37
N ASP A 79 4.36 15.24 -0.08
CA ASP A 79 5.56 15.47 0.73
C ASP A 79 6.03 14.18 1.44
N LYS A 80 5.49 13.03 1.01
CA LYS A 80 5.82 11.68 1.49
C LYS A 80 5.48 11.46 2.97
N GLN A 81 4.54 12.22 3.52
CA GLN A 81 4.07 12.08 4.89
C GLN A 81 2.88 11.13 4.97
N ILE A 82 2.85 10.28 6.01
CA ILE A 82 1.67 9.48 6.33
C ILE A 82 0.60 10.40 6.92
N ARG A 83 -0.58 10.42 6.30
CA ARG A 83 -1.73 11.23 6.73
C ARG A 83 -2.79 10.42 7.45
N GLY A 84 -2.77 9.09 7.30
CA GLY A 84 -3.65 8.17 8.01
C GLY A 84 -3.39 6.71 7.64
N ILE A 85 -3.87 5.81 8.50
CA ILE A 85 -3.86 4.36 8.30
C ILE A 85 -5.30 3.87 8.46
N TYR A 86 -5.77 3.07 7.50
CA TYR A 86 -7.18 2.68 7.37
C TYR A 86 -7.29 1.18 7.14
N ASN A 87 -8.23 0.51 7.80
CA ASN A 87 -8.47 -0.92 7.59
C ASN A 87 -9.24 -1.13 6.27
N GLY A 88 -8.63 -1.84 5.31
CA GLY A 88 -9.17 -2.09 3.97
C GLY A 88 -10.39 -3.01 3.91
N VAL A 89 -10.67 -3.76 4.98
CA VAL A 89 -11.83 -4.67 5.09
C VAL A 89 -13.02 -3.97 5.79
N SER A 90 -12.78 -2.84 6.47
CA SER A 90 -13.82 -2.07 7.16
C SER A 90 -14.43 -1.01 6.22
N PRO A 91 -15.72 -1.11 5.84
CA PRO A 91 -16.37 -0.12 4.99
C PRO A 91 -16.30 1.29 5.58
N THR A 92 -16.49 1.42 6.90
CA THR A 92 -16.41 2.70 7.60
C THR A 92 -15.01 3.30 7.53
N SER A 93 -13.96 2.48 7.61
CA SER A 93 -12.58 2.96 7.50
C SER A 93 -12.25 3.41 6.08
N ILE A 94 -12.80 2.72 5.06
CA ILE A 94 -12.72 3.15 3.67
C ILE A 94 -13.45 4.47 3.44
N ASP A 95 -14.63 4.67 4.02
CA ASP A 95 -15.34 5.95 3.94
C ASP A 95 -14.51 7.09 4.54
N SER A 96 -13.85 6.85 5.68
CA SER A 96 -12.92 7.81 6.28
C SER A 96 -11.72 8.10 5.38
N LEU A 97 -11.10 7.08 4.77
CA LEU A 97 -10.01 7.26 3.80
C LEU A 97 -10.43 8.17 2.64
N LEU A 98 -11.61 7.92 2.07
CA LEU A 98 -12.14 8.72 0.96
C LEU A 98 -12.43 10.17 1.37
N GLN A 99 -12.87 10.41 2.61
CA GLN A 99 -13.06 11.76 3.14
C GLN A 99 -11.73 12.48 3.34
N ASP A 100 -10.72 11.79 3.88
CA ASP A 100 -9.40 12.36 4.10
C ASP A 100 -8.66 12.66 2.80
N ILE A 101 -8.79 11.81 1.76
CA ILE A 101 -8.29 12.12 0.41
C ILE A 101 -8.88 13.44 -0.09
N LYS A 102 -10.21 13.63 0.05
CA LYS A 102 -10.88 14.87 -0.38
C LYS A 102 -10.38 16.09 0.40
N ARG A 103 -10.12 15.94 1.70
CA ARG A 103 -9.57 17.01 2.55
C ARG A 103 -8.15 17.35 2.14
N LEU A 104 -7.30 16.33 1.99
CA LEU A 104 -5.89 16.47 1.60
C LEU A 104 -5.76 17.18 0.25
N LYS A 105 -6.61 16.84 -0.73
CA LYS A 105 -6.61 17.52 -2.03
C LYS A 105 -6.86 19.03 -1.92
N LYS A 106 -7.71 19.47 -0.98
CA LYS A 106 -7.98 20.90 -0.75
C LYS A 106 -6.81 21.63 -0.09
N GLU A 107 -5.94 20.93 0.64
CA GLU A 107 -4.75 21.53 1.25
C GLU A 107 -3.68 21.89 0.21
N TYR A 108 -3.72 21.26 -0.98
CA TYR A 108 -2.80 21.51 -2.10
C TYR A 108 -3.41 22.37 -3.22
N GLN A 109 -4.54 23.03 -2.97
CA GLN A 109 -5.13 24.05 -3.84
C GLN A 109 -4.74 25.43 -3.36
#